data_AF-A0A4Q3F5S9-F1
#
_entry.id   AF-A0A4Q3F5S9-F1
#
_cell.length_a   1.000
_cell.length_b   1.000
_cell.length_c   1.000
_cell.angle_alpha   90.00
_cell.angle_beta   90.00
_cell.angle_gamma   90.00
#
_symmetry.space_group_name_H-M   'P 1'
#
loop_
_entity.id
_entity.type
_entity.pdbx_description
1 polymer ?
#
loop_
_entity_poly.entity_id
_entity_poly.type
_entity_poly.pdbx_seq_one_letter_code
_entity_poly.pdbx_strand_id
1 'polypeptide(L)'
;MLKNNIKIAWRSLLNNKFYSMINISGLAVGLATGILLLLWVQNELSYDQFNKSYQQIYKLSEHFNSNGQENTWETVPGPLAVFARTNPQIAATVRIASEFDQNISNQNRSKIFDGNKIAYVDNGFFSMFDFELLKGNKAALFPN
;
A
#
# COMPACT_ATOMS: atom_id res chain seq x y z
N MET A 1 -29.06 -34.92 -24.74
CA MET A 1 -29.93 -34.55 -23.59
C MET A 1 -29.58 -33.19 -22.98
N LEU A 2 -28.30 -32.90 -22.70
CA LEU A 2 -27.86 -31.60 -22.14
C LEU A 2 -28.30 -30.37 -22.98
N LYS A 3 -28.17 -30.43 -24.31
CA LYS A 3 -28.66 -29.38 -25.23
C LYS A 3 -30.16 -29.09 -25.09
N ASN A 4 -30.96 -30.12 -24.84
CA ASN A 4 -32.41 -29.95 -24.72
C ASN A 4 -32.76 -29.29 -23.37
N ASN A 5 -32.10 -29.71 -22.28
CA ASN A 5 -32.30 -29.12 -20.96
C ASN A 5 -31.88 -27.65 -20.91
N ILE A 6 -30.75 -27.29 -21.54
CA ILE A 6 -30.31 -25.88 -21.66
C ILE A 6 -31.33 -25.07 -22.47
N LYS A 7 -31.85 -25.61 -23.59
CA LYS A 7 -32.88 -24.93 -24.41
C LYS A 7 -34.17 -24.68 -23.64
N ILE A 8 -34.61 -25.65 -22.82
CA ILE A 8 -35.81 -25.52 -21.98
C ILE A 8 -35.58 -24.46 -20.88
N ALA A 9 -34.44 -24.50 -20.19
CA ALA A 9 -34.09 -23.52 -19.16
C ALA A 9 -34.03 -22.09 -19.72
N TRP A 10 -33.40 -21.89 -20.88
CA TRP A 10 -33.32 -20.59 -21.54
C TRP A 10 -34.71 -20.04 -21.92
N ARG A 11 -35.60 -20.88 -22.46
CA ARG A 11 -36.97 -20.48 -22.80
C ARG A 11 -37.79 -20.13 -21.55
N SER A 12 -37.56 -20.83 -20.44
CA SER A 12 -38.20 -20.54 -19.15
C SER A 12 -37.75 -19.18 -18.58
N LEU A 13 -36.45 -18.88 -18.64
CA LEU A 13 -35.89 -17.59 -18.22
C LEU A 13 -36.47 -16.41 -19.03
N LEU A 14 -36.61 -16.59 -20.35
CA LEU A 14 -37.20 -15.58 -21.24
C LEU A 14 -38.71 -15.40 -21.07
N ASN A 15 -39.45 -16.44 -20.66
CA ASN A 15 -40.88 -16.32 -20.38
C ASN A 15 -41.15 -15.66 -19.02
N ASN A 16 -40.29 -15.88 -18.01
CA ASN A 16 -40.42 -15.33 -16.67
C ASN A 16 -39.42 -14.18 -16.41
N LYS A 17 -39.41 -13.16 -17.27
CA LYS A 17 -38.36 -12.12 -17.31
C LYS A 17 -38.18 -11.37 -16.00
N PHE A 18 -39.25 -10.93 -15.35
CA PHE A 18 -39.18 -10.14 -14.12
C PHE A 18 -38.57 -10.95 -12.96
N TYR A 19 -39.07 -12.17 -12.74
CA TYR A 19 -38.57 -13.08 -11.71
C TYR A 19 -37.11 -13.49 -11.97
N SER A 20 -36.78 -13.79 -13.22
CA SER A 20 -35.41 -14.16 -13.61
C SER A 20 -34.45 -12.98 -13.42
N MET A 21 -34.89 -11.77 -13.75
CA MET A 21 -34.09 -10.55 -13.59
C MET A 21 -33.76 -10.30 -12.12
N ILE A 22 -34.74 -10.39 -11.21
CA ILE A 22 -34.50 -10.18 -9.77
C ILE A 22 -33.49 -11.20 -9.23
N ASN A 23 -33.70 -12.49 -9.52
CA ASN A 23 -32.84 -13.56 -9.00
C ASN A 23 -31.42 -13.50 -9.57
N ILE A 24 -31.27 -13.27 -10.88
CA ILE A 24 -29.96 -13.17 -11.52
C ILE A 24 -29.23 -11.91 -11.04
N SER A 25 -29.93 -10.77 -10.92
CA SER A 25 -29.30 -9.52 -10.50
C SER A 25 -28.86 -9.59 -9.03
N GLY A 26 -29.68 -10.15 -8.14
CA GLY A 26 -29.32 -10.34 -6.73
C GLY A 26 -28.08 -11.23 -6.58
N LEU A 27 -28.06 -12.36 -7.30
CA LEU A 27 -26.89 -13.25 -7.29
C LEU A 27 -25.65 -12.57 -7.89
N ALA A 28 -25.80 -11.86 -9.00
CA ALA A 28 -24.70 -11.16 -9.66
C ALA A 28 -24.10 -10.07 -8.77
N VAL A 29 -24.94 -9.28 -8.08
CA VAL A 29 -24.48 -8.25 -7.14
C VAL A 29 -23.79 -8.87 -5.93
N GLY A 30 -24.31 -9.98 -5.39
CA GLY A 30 -23.66 -10.71 -4.29
C GLY A 30 -22.27 -11.22 -4.66
N LEU A 31 -22.15 -11.86 -5.83
CA LEU A 31 -20.87 -12.34 -6.35
C LEU A 31 -19.91 -11.19 -6.65
N ALA A 32 -20.38 -10.12 -7.29
CA ALA A 32 -19.56 -8.96 -7.60
C ALA A 32 -19.01 -8.30 -6.34
N THR A 33 -19.86 -8.11 -5.32
CA THR A 33 -19.45 -7.57 -4.02
C THR A 33 -18.39 -8.44 -3.35
N GLY A 34 -18.59 -9.77 -3.34
CA GLY A 34 -17.61 -10.70 -2.78
C GLY A 34 -16.26 -10.69 -3.51
N ILE A 35 -16.28 -10.65 -4.84
CA ILE A 35 -15.05 -10.55 -5.65
C ILE A 35 -14.32 -9.23 -5.39
N LEU A 36 -15.04 -8.12 -5.32
CA LEU A 36 -14.44 -6.81 -5.03
C LEU A 36 -13.78 -6.78 -3.65
N LEU A 37 -14.40 -7.39 -2.63
CA LEU A 37 -13.79 -7.51 -1.31
C LEU A 37 -12.52 -8.37 -1.34
N LEU A 38 -12.54 -9.50 -2.05
CA LEU A 38 -11.35 -10.35 -2.20
C LEU A 38 -10.21 -9.63 -2.92
N LEU A 39 -10.52 -8.89 -3.99
CA LEU A 39 -9.54 -8.07 -4.70
C LEU A 39 -8.98 -6.96 -3.81
N TRP A 40 -9.81 -6.34 -2.98
CA TRP A 40 -9.38 -5.34 -2.02
C TRP A 40 -8.40 -5.92 -0.98
N VAL A 41 -8.74 -7.07 -0.39
CA VAL A 41 -7.84 -7.78 0.55
C VAL A 41 -6.53 -8.18 -0.14
N GLN A 42 -6.60 -8.71 -1.36
CA GLN A 42 -5.42 -9.09 -2.13
C GLN A 42 -4.52 -7.87 -2.38
N ASN A 43 -5.11 -6.73 -2.75
CA ASN A 43 -4.39 -5.49 -2.96
C ASN A 43 -3.68 -5.03 -1.69
N GLU A 44 -4.40 -4.98 -0.56
CA GLU A 44 -3.87 -4.55 0.73
C GLU A 44 -2.69 -5.42 1.18
N LEU A 45 -2.80 -6.75 1.04
CA LEU A 45 -1.73 -7.68 1.41
C LEU A 45 -0.53 -7.61 0.46
N SER A 46 -0.71 -7.16 -0.78
CA SER A 46 0.35 -7.08 -1.79
C SER A 46 1.13 -5.77 -1.78
N TYR A 47 0.64 -4.73 -1.09
CA TYR A 47 1.13 -3.35 -1.20
C TYR A 47 2.64 -3.23 -0.95
N ASP A 48 3.17 -3.88 0.10
CA ASP A 48 4.59 -3.80 0.48
C ASP A 48 5.45 -4.95 -0.08
N GLN A 49 4.85 -5.91 -0.79
CA GLN A 49 5.53 -7.14 -1.25
C GLN A 49 6.47 -6.92 -2.44
N PHE A 50 6.53 -5.71 -3.00
CA PHE A 50 7.45 -5.42 -4.11
C PHE A 50 8.93 -5.40 -3.68
N ASN A 51 9.22 -5.21 -2.39
CA ASN A 51 10.58 -5.27 -1.86
C ASN A 51 11.02 -6.73 -1.72
N LYS A 52 12.20 -7.09 -2.23
CA LYS A 52 12.72 -8.48 -2.19
C LYS A 52 12.86 -9.00 -0.75
N SER A 53 13.18 -8.11 0.17
CA SER A 53 13.36 -8.40 1.59
C SER A 53 12.15 -8.03 2.45
N TYR A 54 10.94 -7.91 1.88
CA TYR A 54 9.75 -7.44 2.60
C TYR A 54 9.45 -8.20 3.90
N GLN A 55 9.78 -9.49 3.98
CA GLN A 55 9.60 -10.31 5.19
C GLN A 55 10.57 -9.99 6.34
N GLN A 56 11.65 -9.25 6.04
CA GLN A 56 12.72 -8.90 7.00
C GLN A 56 12.79 -7.39 7.26
N ILE A 57 11.89 -6.61 6.66
CA ILE A 57 11.79 -5.17 6.88
C ILE A 57 10.68 -4.93 7.90
N TYR A 58 11.02 -4.25 8.98
CA TYR A 58 10.09 -3.95 10.07
C TYR A 58 10.02 -2.45 10.31
N LYS A 59 8.82 -1.95 10.58
CA LYS A 59 8.58 -0.58 11.07
C LYS A 59 8.54 -0.60 12.59
N LEU A 60 9.30 0.30 13.21
CA LEU A 60 9.26 0.51 14.65
C LEU A 60 8.10 1.45 14.98
N SER A 61 7.27 1.05 15.93
CA SER A 61 6.17 1.83 16.47
C SER A 61 6.31 1.90 17.99
N GLU A 62 5.89 3.01 18.58
CA GLU A 62 5.83 3.18 20.02
C GLU A 62 4.47 2.68 20.53
N HIS A 63 4.48 1.85 21.56
CA HIS A 63 3.26 1.41 22.24
C HIS A 63 3.32 1.86 23.69
N PHE A 64 2.30 2.59 24.14
CA PHE A 64 2.25 3.12 25.50
C PHE A 64 0.82 3.20 26.04
N ASN A 65 0.70 3.06 27.35
CA ASN A 65 -0.55 3.23 28.07
C ASN A 65 -0.64 4.67 28.61
N SER A 66 -1.72 5.37 28.26
CA SER A 66 -2.05 6.69 28.81
C SER A 66 -3.39 6.59 29.53
N ASN A 67 -3.37 6.66 30.87
CA ASN A 67 -4.56 6.63 31.72
C ASN A 67 -5.49 5.43 31.49
N GLY A 68 -4.92 4.22 31.30
CA GLY A 68 -5.68 3.00 31.05
C GLY A 68 -6.07 2.79 29.58
N GLN A 69 -5.69 3.71 28.68
CA GLN A 69 -5.87 3.54 27.23
C GLN A 69 -4.55 3.16 26.58
N GLU A 70 -4.54 1.99 25.94
CA GLU A 70 -3.44 1.55 25.09
C GLU A 70 -3.42 2.36 23.80
N ASN A 71 -2.28 3.00 23.51
CA ASN A 71 -2.06 3.79 22.31
C ASN A 71 -0.84 3.25 21.56
N THR A 72 -0.90 3.30 20.24
CA THR A 72 0.23 2.96 19.37
C THR A 72 0.50 4.11 18.42
N TRP A 73 1.71 4.65 18.46
CA TRP A 73 2.17 5.71 17.58
C TRP A 73 3.15 5.15 16.56
N GLU A 74 3.01 5.59 15.31
CA GLU A 74 3.90 5.18 14.22
C GLU A 74 5.26 5.88 14.22
N THR A 75 5.37 6.96 14.99
CA THR A 75 6.58 7.78 15.07
C THR A 75 7.37 7.39 16.30
N VAL A 76 8.68 7.24 16.11
CA VAL A 76 9.63 6.93 17.19
C VAL A 76 10.74 7.97 17.25
N PRO A 77 11.38 8.18 18.42
CA PRO A 77 12.51 9.08 18.54
C PRO A 77 13.67 8.67 17.62
N GLY A 78 14.24 9.63 16.89
CA GLY A 78 15.38 9.41 15.99
C GLY A 78 16.58 8.65 16.58
N PRO A 79 16.96 8.84 17.87
CA PRO A 79 18.05 8.07 18.50
C PRO A 79 17.81 6.55 18.56
N LEU A 80 16.56 6.08 18.47
CA LEU A 80 16.25 4.65 18.47
C LEU A 80 16.91 3.92 17.30
N ALA A 81 17.01 4.57 16.13
CA ALA A 81 17.70 4.01 14.98
C ALA A 81 19.22 3.86 15.23
N VAL A 82 19.82 4.73 16.04
CA VAL A 82 21.24 4.66 16.44
C VAL A 82 21.45 3.51 17.42
N PHE A 83 20.56 3.38 18.41
CA PHE A 83 20.58 2.28 19.36
C PHE A 83 20.40 0.92 18.65
N ALA A 84 19.43 0.83 17.73
CA ALA A 84 19.17 -0.39 16.96
C ALA A 84 20.40 -0.88 16.17
N ARG A 85 21.26 0.03 15.66
CA ARG A 85 22.52 -0.34 14.98
C ARG A 85 23.53 -1.03 15.89
N THR A 86 23.40 -0.90 17.21
CA THR A 86 24.29 -1.58 18.16
C THR A 86 23.95 -3.07 18.33
N ASN A 87 22.75 -3.50 17.90
CA ASN A 87 22.33 -4.89 17.95
C ASN A 87 22.80 -5.65 16.70
N PRO A 88 23.60 -6.72 16.83
CA PRO A 88 24.12 -7.48 15.69
C PRO A 88 23.04 -8.23 14.87
N GLN A 89 21.84 -8.40 15.41
CA GLN A 89 20.72 -9.02 14.69
C GLN A 89 20.04 -8.06 13.69
N ILE A 90 20.36 -6.77 13.76
CA ILE A 90 19.76 -5.74 12.91
C ILE A 90 20.74 -5.41 11.78
N ALA A 91 20.44 -5.88 10.56
CA ALA A 91 21.32 -5.72 9.41
C ALA A 91 21.49 -4.26 8.96
N ALA A 92 20.40 -3.47 9.00
CA ALA A 92 20.41 -2.06 8.62
C ALA A 92 19.25 -1.31 9.28
N THR A 93 19.40 0.00 9.46
CA THR A 93 18.33 0.89 9.92
C THR A 93 18.29 2.17 9.09
N VAL A 94 17.08 2.60 8.77
CA VAL A 94 16.82 3.87 8.08
C VAL A 94 15.71 4.60 8.82
N ARG A 95 15.84 5.92 8.88
CA ARG A 95 14.79 6.82 9.38
C ARG A 95 14.05 7.42 8.20
N ILE A 96 12.75 7.61 8.38
CA ILE A 96 11.86 8.27 7.42
C ILE A 96 11.06 9.31 8.20
N ALA A 97 11.20 10.58 7.84
CA ALA A 97 10.37 11.67 8.36
C ALA A 97 9.53 12.22 7.21
N SER A 98 8.21 12.01 7.28
CA SER A 98 7.27 12.47 6.25
C SER A 98 6.74 13.85 6.60
N GLU A 99 6.71 14.74 5.62
CA GLU A 99 6.13 16.06 5.71
C GLU A 99 5.02 16.23 4.67
N PHE A 100 3.98 16.97 5.05
CA PHE A 100 2.83 17.27 4.20
C PHE A 100 2.80 18.76 3.88
N ASP A 101 2.07 19.12 2.82
CA ASP A 101 1.83 20.50 2.40
C ASP A 101 3.12 21.31 2.16
N GLN A 102 4.13 20.66 1.58
CA GLN A 102 5.41 21.26 1.32
C GLN A 102 5.44 21.94 -0.06
N ASN A 103 6.05 23.13 -0.10
CA ASN A 103 6.29 23.87 -1.32
C ASN A 103 7.67 23.54 -1.89
N ILE A 104 7.71 22.98 -3.10
CA ILE A 104 8.95 22.73 -3.84
C ILE A 104 9.05 23.76 -4.95
N SER A 105 10.22 24.38 -5.11
CA SER A 105 10.45 25.35 -6.19
C SER A 105 11.76 25.07 -6.92
N ASN A 106 11.81 25.52 -8.17
CA ASN A 106 13.08 25.56 -8.89
C ASN A 106 14.01 26.64 -8.31
N GLN A 107 15.31 26.59 -8.64
CA GLN A 107 16.32 27.47 -8.03
C GLN A 107 15.99 28.98 -8.10
N ASN A 108 15.35 29.42 -9.18
CA ASN A 108 14.96 30.81 -9.39
C ASN A 108 13.52 31.14 -8.93
N ARG A 109 12.83 30.20 -8.28
CA ARG A 109 11.44 30.32 -7.76
C ARG A 109 10.40 30.75 -8.79
N SER A 110 10.68 30.57 -10.08
CA SER A 110 9.71 30.86 -11.17
C SER A 110 8.61 29.81 -11.28
N LYS A 111 8.85 28.60 -10.73
CA LYS A 111 7.86 27.52 -10.66
C LYS A 111 7.80 27.02 -9.23
N ILE A 112 6.59 27.06 -8.66
CA ILE A 112 6.29 26.54 -7.32
C ILE A 112 5.28 25.41 -7.50
N PHE A 113 5.57 24.29 -6.87
CA PHE A 113 4.66 23.18 -6.69
C PHE A 113 4.24 23.20 -5.23
N ASP A 114 2.95 23.35 -4.97
CA ASP A 114 2.34 23.37 -3.65
C ASP A 114 1.69 22.04 -3.30
N GLY A 115 1.34 21.85 -2.02
CA GLY A 115 0.63 20.65 -1.56
C GLY A 115 1.43 19.34 -1.65
N ASN A 116 2.76 19.39 -1.74
CA ASN A 116 3.55 18.16 -1.91
C ASN A 116 3.71 17.40 -0.60
N LYS A 117 3.67 16.07 -0.71
CA LYS A 117 4.13 15.17 0.33
C LYS A 117 5.59 14.81 0.04
N ILE A 118 6.48 15.10 0.99
CA ILE A 118 7.90 14.77 0.89
C ILE A 118 8.31 13.89 2.06
N ALA A 119 9.42 13.18 1.92
CA ALA A 119 10.03 12.45 3.01
C ALA A 119 11.53 12.69 3.04
N TYR A 120 12.06 12.94 4.24
CA TYR A 120 13.49 12.92 4.51
C TYR A 120 13.87 11.50 4.92
N VAL A 121 14.89 10.96 4.26
CA VAL A 121 15.35 9.58 4.47
C VAL A 121 16.85 9.52 4.66
N ASP A 122 17.31 8.53 5.42
CA ASP A 122 18.74 8.23 5.53
C ASP A 122 19.29 7.71 4.18
N ASN A 123 20.59 7.88 3.93
CA ASN A 123 21.27 7.45 2.69
C ASN A 123 21.07 5.95 2.36
N GLY A 124 20.88 5.11 3.38
CA GLY A 124 20.62 3.68 3.21
C GLY A 124 19.26 3.32 2.62
N PHE A 125 18.34 4.27 2.44
CA PHE A 125 16.96 4.01 2.03
C PHE A 125 16.86 3.20 0.72
N PHE A 126 17.53 3.63 -0.35
CA PHE A 126 17.50 2.95 -1.65
C PHE A 126 18.31 1.64 -1.70
N SER A 127 19.04 1.33 -0.62
CA SER A 127 19.70 0.03 -0.43
C SER A 127 18.79 -0.95 0.33
N MET A 128 17.92 -0.45 1.21
CA MET A 128 16.95 -1.24 1.95
C MET A 128 15.69 -1.53 1.12
N PHE A 129 15.23 -0.57 0.33
CA PHE A 129 14.02 -0.67 -0.49
C PHE A 129 14.35 -0.77 -1.99
N ASP A 130 13.61 -1.60 -2.70
CA ASP A 130 13.85 -1.94 -4.12
C ASP A 130 13.17 -0.97 -5.09
N PHE A 131 13.23 0.34 -4.82
CA PHE A 131 12.73 1.34 -5.76
C PHE A 131 13.61 1.44 -7.01
N GLU A 132 12.97 1.40 -8.17
CA GLU A 132 13.61 1.66 -9.46
C GLU A 132 13.79 3.17 -9.67
N LEU A 133 15.04 3.59 -9.89
CA LEU A 133 15.35 4.98 -10.18
C LEU A 133 15.26 5.22 -11.69
N LEU A 134 14.35 6.10 -12.12
CA LEU A 134 14.22 6.49 -13.53
C LEU A 134 15.44 7.28 -14.03
N LYS A 135 16.12 8.00 -13.14
CA LYS A 135 17.34 8.78 -13.41
C LYS A 135 18.18 8.90 -12.14
N GLY A 136 19.51 8.91 -12.29
CA GLY A 136 20.48 9.00 -11.18
C GLY A 136 21.10 7.66 -10.84
N ASN A 137 21.88 7.60 -9.75
CA ASN A 137 22.50 6.39 -9.23
C ASN A 137 22.13 6.22 -7.76
N LYS A 138 21.90 4.99 -7.29
CA LYS A 138 21.66 4.72 -5.85
C LYS A 138 22.81 5.22 -4.96
N ALA A 139 24.05 5.26 -5.46
CA ALA A 139 25.21 5.82 -4.77
C ALA A 139 25.31 7.36 -4.85
N ALA A 140 24.66 7.98 -5.84
CA ALA A 140 24.64 9.42 -6.07
C ALA A 140 23.31 9.81 -6.74
N LEU A 141 22.28 10.01 -5.92
CA LEU A 141 20.89 10.24 -6.40
C LEU A 141 20.78 11.48 -7.28
N PHE A 142 21.51 12.52 -6.92
CA PHE A 142 21.62 13.76 -7.69
C PHE A 142 23.07 13.90 -8.16
N PRO A 143 23.39 13.54 -9.41
CA PRO A 143 24.62 14.01 -10.03
C PRO A 143 24.48 15.53 -10.16
N ASN A 144 25.39 16.28 -9.53
CA ASN A 144 25.43 17.74 -9.59
C ASN A 144 25.31 18.25 -11.04
#